data_AF-A0A934BTV9-F1
#
_entry.id   AF-A0A934BTV9-F1
#
_cell.length_a   1.000
_cell.length_b   1.000
_cell.length_c   1.000
_cell.angle_alpha   90.00
_cell.angle_beta   90.00
_cell.angle_gamma   90.00
#
_symmetry.space_group_name_H-M   'P 1'
#
loop_
_entity.id
_entity.type
_entity.pdbx_description
1 polymer ?
#
loop_
_entity_poly.entity_id
_entity_poly.type
_entity_poly.pdbx_seq_one_letter_code
_entity_poly.pdbx_strand_id
1 'polypeptide(L)'
;MTPVFHALAPASAAYPFLRKDSHRLLLLQGGVIALAGVLPDLLDPHTTLQARHVSFTHTLAAWAGFSALLILPAWKFAKTLPPSFWCIVSLSYLSHIFLDAISGGVQCLRPISSVLVGGPYVPFRYWLWCDVAALVTAYTLYRWLPVFRKRLSGKPQLR
;
A
#
# COMPACT_ATOMS: atom_id res chain seq x y z
N MET A 1 -5.37 -4.72 -11.01
CA MET A 1 -5.77 -3.31 -10.73
C MET A 1 -4.69 -2.41 -11.30
N THR A 2 -4.78 -1.08 -11.19
CA THR A 2 -3.69 -0.22 -11.70
C THR A 2 -2.67 0.10 -10.59
N PRO A 3 -1.43 0.46 -10.97
CA PRO A 3 -0.38 0.87 -10.03
C PRO A 3 -0.80 2.02 -9.09
N VAL A 4 -1.68 2.92 -9.55
CA VAL A 4 -2.14 4.08 -8.76
C VAL A 4 -2.95 3.62 -7.57
N PHE A 5 -3.92 2.72 -7.77
CA PHE A 5 -4.68 2.14 -6.67
C PHE A 5 -3.78 1.37 -5.69
N HIS A 6 -2.86 0.55 -6.21
CA HIS A 6 -1.92 -0.21 -5.39
C HIS A 6 -1.03 0.67 -4.51
N ALA A 7 -0.65 1.86 -4.99
CA ALA A 7 0.08 2.84 -4.20
C ALA A 7 -0.82 3.55 -3.17
N LEU A 8 -1.95 4.10 -3.61
CA LEU A 8 -2.72 5.06 -2.82
C LEU A 8 -3.66 4.41 -1.81
N ALA A 9 -4.22 3.23 -2.10
CA ALA A 9 -5.13 2.56 -1.20
C ALA A 9 -4.49 2.22 0.16
N PRO A 10 -3.36 1.50 0.23
CA PRO A 10 -2.72 1.19 1.51
C PRO A 10 -2.17 2.44 2.21
N ALA A 11 -1.63 3.41 1.47
CA ALA A 11 -1.13 4.66 2.06
C ALA A 11 -2.25 5.49 2.71
N SER A 12 -3.42 5.55 2.07
CA SER A 12 -4.61 6.21 2.60
C SER A 12 -5.16 5.47 3.83
N ALA A 13 -5.25 4.14 3.76
CA ALA A 13 -5.69 3.31 4.88
C ALA A 13 -4.75 3.40 6.10
N ALA A 14 -3.44 3.58 5.86
CA ALA A 14 -2.44 3.74 6.90
C ALA A 14 -2.47 5.12 7.59
N TYR A 15 -3.05 6.14 6.97
CA TYR A 15 -3.02 7.54 7.44
C TYR A 15 -3.34 7.72 8.94
N PRO A 16 -4.36 7.07 9.52
CA PRO A 16 -4.69 7.22 10.94
C PRO A 16 -3.53 6.84 11.87
N PHE A 17 -2.71 5.86 11.48
CA PHE A 17 -1.61 5.28 12.24
C PHE A 17 -0.27 6.02 12.07
N LEU A 18 -0.16 6.92 11.08
CA LEU A 18 1.09 7.64 10.83
C LEU A 18 1.37 8.70 11.90
N ARG A 19 2.66 8.89 12.22
CA ARG A 19 3.12 10.01 13.06
C ARG A 19 2.87 11.34 12.35
N LYS A 20 2.38 12.33 13.07
CA LYS A 20 1.95 13.64 12.52
C LYS A 20 2.75 14.81 13.09
N ASP A 21 3.95 14.52 13.62
CA ASP A 21 4.81 15.48 14.32
C ASP A 21 5.33 16.57 13.38
N SER A 22 5.57 16.24 12.12
CA SER A 22 5.89 17.22 11.07
C SER A 22 5.26 16.80 9.75
N HIS A 23 4.96 17.81 8.91
CA HIS A 23 4.39 17.58 7.59
C HIS A 23 5.32 16.74 6.70
N ARG A 24 6.62 17.02 6.75
CA ARG A 24 7.64 16.26 5.99
C ARG A 24 7.68 14.79 6.42
N LEU A 25 7.63 14.49 7.72
CA LEU A 25 7.63 13.11 8.22
C LEU A 25 6.36 12.36 7.82
N LEU A 26 5.20 13.03 7.83
CA LEU A 26 3.94 12.44 7.38
C LEU A 26 4.00 12.05 5.89
N LEU A 27 4.48 12.96 5.03
CA LEU A 27 4.64 12.70 3.60
C LEU A 27 5.66 11.59 3.33
N LEU A 28 6.79 11.56 4.05
CA LEU A 28 7.78 10.49 3.92
C LEU A 28 7.19 9.13 4.30
N GLN A 29 6.50 9.02 5.45
CA GLN A 29 5.86 7.77 5.86
C GLN A 29 4.83 7.31 4.82
N GLY A 30 3.95 8.21 4.37
CA GLY A 30 2.95 7.90 3.35
C GLY A 30 3.59 7.49 2.02
N GLY A 31 4.65 8.17 1.60
CA GLY A 31 5.40 7.85 0.39
C GLY A 31 6.06 6.49 0.45
N VAL A 32 6.69 6.12 1.58
CA VAL A 32 7.30 4.78 1.76
C VAL A 32 6.23 3.68 1.68
N ILE A 33 5.06 3.89 2.28
CA ILE A 33 3.96 2.92 2.23
C ILE A 33 3.41 2.81 0.80
N ALA A 34 3.22 3.94 0.11
CA ALA A 34 2.74 3.96 -1.27
C ALA A 34 3.74 3.26 -2.22
N LEU A 35 5.04 3.53 -2.05
CA LEU A 35 6.10 2.87 -2.80
C LEU A 35 6.11 1.37 -2.56
N ALA A 36 5.96 0.92 -1.30
CA ALA A 36 5.88 -0.50 -0.99
C ALA A 36 4.64 -1.18 -1.60
N GLY A 37 3.53 -0.44 -1.72
CA GLY A 37 2.30 -0.91 -2.36
C GLY A 37 2.47 -1.14 -3.85
N VAL A 38 3.18 -0.26 -4.57
CA VAL A 38 3.42 -0.40 -6.02
C VAL A 38 4.72 -1.11 -6.39
N LEU A 39 5.52 -1.48 -5.38
CA LEU A 39 6.83 -2.09 -5.58
C LEU A 39 6.81 -3.35 -6.47
N PRO A 40 5.82 -4.26 -6.38
CA PRO A 40 5.78 -5.44 -7.24
C PRO A 40 5.79 -5.11 -8.74
N ASP A 41 5.01 -4.11 -9.14
CA ASP A 41 4.91 -3.64 -10.52
C ASP A 41 6.18 -2.91 -10.99
N LEU A 42 6.87 -2.20 -10.07
CA LEU A 42 8.12 -1.53 -10.39
C LEU A 42 9.26 -2.51 -10.63
N LEU A 43 9.29 -3.61 -9.86
CA LEU A 43 10.33 -4.63 -9.94
C LEU A 43 10.12 -5.59 -11.13
N ASP A 44 8.88 -5.84 -11.53
CA ASP A 44 8.54 -6.69 -12.66
C ASP A 44 7.38 -6.09 -13.47
N PRO A 45 7.65 -5.07 -14.31
CA PRO A 45 6.64 -4.37 -15.07
C PRO A 45 5.96 -5.29 -16.08
N HIS A 46 4.64 -5.32 -16.06
CA HIS A 46 3.86 -6.16 -16.96
C HIS A 46 2.61 -5.43 -17.44
N THR A 47 2.24 -5.66 -18.70
CA THR A 47 1.08 -5.01 -19.35
C THR A 47 -0.07 -5.98 -19.63
N THR A 48 0.15 -7.28 -19.41
CA THR A 48 -0.83 -8.34 -19.65
C THR A 48 -1.09 -9.16 -18.40
N LEU A 49 -2.31 -9.69 -18.28
CA LEU A 49 -2.70 -10.54 -17.15
C LEU A 49 -1.86 -11.82 -17.08
N GLN A 50 -1.54 -12.40 -18.24
CA GLN A 50 -0.70 -13.60 -18.33
C GLN A 50 0.71 -13.34 -17.80
N ALA A 51 1.32 -12.20 -18.15
CA ALA A 51 2.62 -11.80 -17.63
C ALA A 51 2.59 -11.66 -16.10
N ARG A 52 1.52 -11.08 -15.54
CA ARG A 52 1.32 -11.02 -14.08
C ARG A 52 1.28 -12.40 -13.43
N HIS A 53 0.57 -13.36 -14.03
CA HIS A 53 0.44 -14.71 -13.48
C HIS A 53 1.78 -15.46 -13.41
N VAL A 54 2.75 -15.08 -14.22
CA VAL A 54 4.10 -15.69 -14.19
C VAL A 54 5.14 -14.86 -13.44
N SER A 55 4.76 -13.68 -12.96
CA SER A 55 5.64 -12.75 -12.24
C SER A 55 6.02 -13.28 -10.86
N PHE A 56 7.31 -13.22 -10.54
CA PHE A 56 7.80 -13.61 -9.21
C PHE A 56 7.45 -12.57 -8.13
N THR A 57 7.38 -11.28 -8.47
CA THR A 57 7.11 -10.20 -7.50
C THR A 57 5.67 -10.23 -6.99
N HIS A 58 4.79 -10.96 -7.67
CA HIS A 58 3.37 -11.12 -7.31
C HIS A 58 3.11 -12.39 -6.47
N THR A 59 4.12 -12.84 -5.73
CA THR A 59 4.08 -14.07 -4.93
C THR A 59 4.23 -13.80 -3.43
N LEU A 60 3.73 -14.72 -2.60
CA LEU A 60 3.96 -14.68 -1.15
C LEU A 60 5.43 -14.87 -0.80
N ALA A 61 6.19 -15.58 -1.64
CA ALA A 61 7.63 -15.73 -1.47
C ALA A 61 8.36 -14.38 -1.63
N ALA A 62 8.01 -13.60 -2.65
CA ALA A 62 8.56 -12.25 -2.83
C ALA A 62 8.17 -11.31 -1.69
N TRP A 63 6.91 -11.35 -1.22
CA TRP A 63 6.48 -10.60 -0.04
C TRP A 63 7.24 -11.00 1.23
N ALA A 64 7.47 -12.30 1.46
CA ALA A 64 8.23 -12.78 2.60
C ALA A 64 9.69 -12.30 2.55
N GLY A 65 10.33 -12.37 1.37
CA GLY A 65 11.66 -11.82 1.14
C GLY A 65 11.72 -10.31 1.39
N PHE A 66 10.76 -9.54 0.86
CA PHE A 66 10.62 -8.12 1.13
C PHE A 66 10.46 -7.83 2.64
N SER A 67 9.60 -8.57 3.32
CA SER A 67 9.35 -8.41 4.76
C SER A 67 10.58 -8.73 5.60
N ALA A 68 11.37 -9.73 5.22
CA ALA A 68 12.66 -10.01 5.85
C ALA A 68 13.66 -8.86 5.65
N LEU A 69 13.71 -8.26 4.44
CA LEU A 69 14.56 -7.10 4.17
C LEU A 69 14.16 -5.86 4.99
N LEU A 70 12.88 -5.70 5.35
CA LEU A 70 12.41 -4.62 6.22
C LEU A 70 12.97 -4.69 7.65
N ILE A 71 13.52 -5.83 8.09
CA ILE A 71 14.16 -5.95 9.41
C ILE A 71 15.34 -4.97 9.54
N LEU A 72 16.12 -4.78 8.47
CA LEU A 72 17.29 -3.91 8.48
C LEU A 72 16.94 -2.43 8.74
N PRO A 73 16.04 -1.78 7.95
CA PRO A 73 15.62 -0.43 8.25
C PRO A 73 14.79 -0.35 9.54
N ALA A 74 14.01 -1.38 9.89
CA ALA A 74 13.31 -1.41 11.17
C ALA A 74 14.26 -1.32 12.36
N TRP A 75 15.37 -2.04 12.31
CA TRP A 75 16.41 -1.97 13.33
C TRP A 75 17.15 -0.62 13.32
N LYS A 76 17.60 -0.16 12.14
CA LYS A 76 18.34 1.10 11.99
C LYS A 76 17.53 2.33 12.42
N PHE A 77 16.23 2.32 12.18
CA PHE A 77 15.34 3.47 12.45
C PHE A 77 14.38 3.24 13.62
N ALA A 78 14.63 2.24 14.49
CA ALA A 78 13.75 1.89 15.61
C ALA A 78 13.46 3.06 16.57
N LYS A 79 14.40 4.00 16.72
CA LYS A 79 14.23 5.22 17.55
C LYS A 79 13.30 6.26 16.91
N THR A 80 13.16 6.23 15.59
CA THR A 80 12.42 7.22 14.80
C THR A 80 11.07 6.71 14.35
N LEU A 81 10.95 5.43 14.02
CA LEU A 81 9.73 4.82 13.50
C LEU A 81 9.41 3.56 14.32
N PRO A 82 8.17 3.42 14.82
CA PRO A 82 7.80 2.27 15.64
C PRO A 82 7.76 0.98 14.79
N PRO A 83 7.89 -0.21 15.39
CA PRO A 83 7.76 -1.49 14.68
C PRO A 83 6.44 -1.63 13.88
N SER A 84 5.35 -1.04 14.40
CA SER A 84 4.05 -1.02 13.71
C SER A 84 4.09 -0.33 12.35
N PHE A 85 4.95 0.68 12.16
CA PHE A 85 5.13 1.32 10.86
C PHE A 85 5.69 0.33 9.82
N TRP A 86 6.72 -0.44 10.18
CA TRP A 86 7.33 -1.42 9.27
C TRP A 86 6.40 -2.59 8.97
N CYS A 87 5.56 -2.97 9.93
CA CYS A 87 4.46 -3.91 9.69
C CYS A 87 3.47 -3.36 8.65
N ILE A 88 3.08 -2.09 8.75
CA ILE A 88 2.22 -1.43 7.74
C ILE A 88 2.89 -1.40 6.35
N VAL A 89 4.19 -1.14 6.28
CA VAL A 89 4.94 -1.17 5.01
C VAL A 89 4.92 -2.57 4.38
N SER A 90 5.14 -3.63 5.18
CA SER A 90 5.01 -5.02 4.74
C SER A 90 3.59 -5.34 4.25
N LEU A 91 2.57 -4.93 5.01
CA LEU A 91 1.17 -5.11 4.67
C LEU A 91 0.77 -4.34 3.41
N SER A 92 1.45 -3.24 3.09
CA SER A 92 1.24 -2.49 1.84
C SER A 92 1.56 -3.35 0.62
N TYR A 93 2.72 -4.02 0.62
CA TYR A 93 3.09 -4.97 -0.43
C TYR A 93 2.10 -6.15 -0.48
N LEU A 94 1.73 -6.70 0.68
CA LEU A 94 0.75 -7.78 0.73
C LEU A 94 -0.62 -7.36 0.17
N SER A 95 -1.02 -6.10 0.40
CA SER A 95 -2.24 -5.55 -0.14
C SER A 95 -2.22 -5.51 -1.67
N HIS A 96 -1.05 -5.29 -2.30
CA HIS A 96 -0.89 -5.40 -3.75
C HIS A 96 -1.28 -6.78 -4.26
N ILE A 97 -0.66 -7.82 -3.69
CA ILE A 97 -0.92 -9.22 -4.05
C ILE A 97 -2.40 -9.56 -3.84
N PHE A 98 -2.98 -9.12 -2.72
CA PHE A 98 -4.39 -9.32 -2.43
C PHE A 98 -5.31 -8.65 -3.45
N LEU A 99 -5.03 -7.39 -3.81
CA LEU A 99 -5.79 -6.63 -4.79
C LEU A 99 -5.69 -7.24 -6.20
N ASP A 100 -4.54 -7.82 -6.54
CA ASP A 100 -4.39 -8.58 -7.77
C ASP A 100 -5.13 -9.91 -7.75
N ALA A 101 -5.14 -10.60 -6.61
CA ALA A 101 -5.90 -11.82 -6.43
C ALA A 101 -7.40 -11.57 -6.67
N ILE A 102 -7.95 -10.45 -6.18
CA ILE A 102 -9.36 -10.11 -6.40
C ILE A 102 -9.69 -9.49 -7.77
N SER A 103 -8.68 -9.01 -8.51
CA SER A 103 -8.89 -8.33 -9.81
C SER A 103 -8.52 -9.18 -11.02
N GLY A 104 -8.09 -10.42 -10.83
CA GLY A 104 -7.78 -11.35 -11.91
C GLY A 104 -6.94 -12.56 -11.51
N GLY A 105 -6.75 -12.80 -10.21
CA GLY A 105 -5.97 -13.90 -9.66
C GLY A 105 -4.45 -13.69 -9.71
N VAL A 106 -3.75 -14.42 -8.84
CA VAL A 106 -2.28 -14.48 -8.76
C VAL A 106 -1.81 -15.91 -8.47
N GLN A 107 -0.60 -16.28 -8.90
CA GLN A 107 0.02 -17.55 -8.52
C GLN A 107 0.82 -17.38 -7.22
N CYS A 108 0.11 -17.25 -6.08
CA CYS A 108 0.70 -16.90 -4.77
C CYS A 108 1.93 -17.72 -4.37
N LEU A 109 1.97 -19.00 -4.74
CA LEU A 109 2.95 -19.97 -4.25
C LEU A 109 4.04 -20.33 -5.29
N ARG A 110 4.17 -19.57 -6.37
CA ARG A 110 5.23 -19.80 -7.35
C ARG A 110 6.63 -19.61 -6.69
N PRO A 111 7.64 -20.45 -7.02
CA PRO A 111 7.66 -21.52 -8.03
C PRO A 111 7.15 -22.89 -7.56
N ILE A 112 6.68 -23.02 -6.31
CA ILE A 112 6.25 -24.30 -5.72
C ILE A 112 4.95 -24.80 -6.36
N SER A 113 4.02 -23.89 -6.66
CA SER A 113 2.73 -24.21 -7.29
C SER A 113 2.32 -23.15 -8.30
N SER A 114 1.68 -23.60 -9.38
CA SER A 114 1.08 -22.76 -10.43
C SER A 114 -0.43 -22.53 -10.21
N VAL A 115 -0.98 -23.00 -9.08
CA VAL A 115 -2.40 -22.80 -8.76
C VAL A 115 -2.70 -21.31 -8.66
N LEU A 116 -3.69 -20.88 -9.43
CA LEU A 116 -4.19 -19.51 -9.39
C LEU A 116 -5.09 -19.33 -8.16
N VAL A 117 -4.77 -18.34 -7.33
CA VAL A 117 -5.58 -17.95 -6.18
C VAL A 117 -6.30 -16.65 -6.52
N GLY A 118 -7.62 -16.62 -6.28
CA GLY A 118 -8.48 -15.47 -6.56
C GLY A 118 -9.20 -15.57 -7.90
N GLY A 119 -9.70 -14.44 -8.40
CA GLY A 119 -10.55 -14.37 -9.59
C GLY A 119 -10.85 -12.93 -10.03
N PRO A 120 -11.58 -12.74 -11.13
CA PRO A 120 -11.88 -11.42 -11.70
C PRO A 120 -13.10 -10.77 -11.02
N TYR A 121 -13.08 -10.62 -9.70
CA TYR A 121 -14.19 -10.02 -8.96
C TYR A 121 -14.35 -8.51 -9.23
N VAL A 122 -13.28 -7.85 -9.68
CA VAL A 122 -13.29 -6.45 -10.12
C VAL A 122 -13.09 -6.38 -11.64
N PRO A 123 -14.17 -6.18 -12.42
CA PRO A 123 -14.07 -6.04 -13.87
C PRO A 123 -13.15 -4.89 -14.28
N PHE A 124 -12.40 -5.08 -15.37
CA PHE A 124 -11.40 -4.12 -15.87
C PHE A 124 -11.95 -2.70 -16.03
N ARG A 125 -13.20 -2.55 -16.50
CA ARG A 125 -13.88 -1.25 -16.65
C ARG A 125 -13.99 -0.43 -15.36
N TYR A 126 -13.85 -1.05 -14.18
CA TYR A 126 -13.90 -0.37 -12.90
C TYR A 126 -12.54 0.05 -12.36
N TRP A 127 -11.43 -0.38 -12.96
CA TRP A 127 -10.10 -0.11 -12.42
C TRP A 127 -9.78 1.39 -12.38
N LEU A 128 -10.13 2.12 -13.45
CA LEU A 128 -9.96 3.57 -13.48
C LEU A 128 -10.81 4.27 -12.40
N TRP A 129 -12.03 3.79 -12.16
CA TRP A 129 -12.90 4.34 -11.12
C TRP A 129 -12.35 4.07 -9.72
N CYS A 130 -11.71 2.92 -9.50
CA CYS A 130 -10.97 2.64 -8.27
C CYS A 130 -9.83 3.66 -8.07
N ASP A 131 -9.05 3.97 -9.11
CA ASP A 131 -7.97 4.97 -9.02
C ASP A 131 -8.49 6.35 -8.64
N VAL A 132 -9.57 6.79 -9.30
CA VAL A 132 -10.23 8.06 -9.01
C VAL A 132 -10.71 8.07 -7.55
N ALA A 133 -11.34 7.00 -7.09
CA ALA A 133 -11.78 6.88 -5.70
C ALA A 133 -10.62 6.92 -4.70
N ALA A 134 -9.50 6.24 -4.99
CA ALA A 134 -8.31 6.26 -4.15
C ALA A 134 -7.66 7.66 -4.11
N LEU A 135 -7.57 8.35 -5.24
CA LEU A 135 -7.07 9.73 -5.34
C LEU A 135 -7.93 10.70 -4.53
N VAL A 136 -9.25 10.66 -4.71
CA VAL A 136 -10.20 11.50 -3.97
C VAL A 136 -10.11 11.22 -2.48
N THR A 137 -10.00 9.95 -2.09
CA THR A 137 -9.86 9.54 -0.68
C THR A 137 -8.56 10.07 -0.09
N ALA A 138 -7.43 9.86 -0.77
CA ALA A 138 -6.12 10.34 -0.35
C ALA A 138 -6.11 11.87 -0.19
N TYR A 139 -6.64 12.60 -1.17
CA TYR A 139 -6.78 14.05 -1.13
C TYR A 139 -7.67 14.51 0.05
N THR A 140 -8.80 13.85 0.26
CA THR A 140 -9.74 14.21 1.32
C THR A 140 -9.13 13.99 2.71
N LEU A 141 -8.49 12.84 2.93
CA LEU A 141 -7.79 12.54 4.18
C LEU A 141 -6.65 13.54 4.44
N TYR A 142 -5.89 13.89 3.42
CA TYR A 142 -4.82 14.86 3.54
C TYR A 142 -5.33 16.27 3.87
N ARG A 143 -6.37 16.75 3.15
CA ARG A 143 -6.83 18.13 3.25
C ARG A 143 -7.79 18.38 4.42
N TRP A 144 -8.72 17.46 4.68
CA TRP A 144 -9.85 17.72 5.58
C TRP A 144 -9.71 17.09 6.96
N LEU A 145 -9.03 15.94 7.08
CA LEU A 145 -8.89 15.27 8.37
C LEU A 145 -8.18 16.12 9.45
N PRO A 146 -7.16 16.95 9.11
CA PRO A 146 -6.58 17.89 10.08
C PRO A 146 -7.58 18.93 10.61
N VAL A 147 -8.52 19.37 9.76
CA VAL A 147 -9.56 20.34 10.13
C VAL A 147 -10.55 19.72 11.11
N PHE A 148 -11.01 18.49 10.83
CA PHE A 148 -11.94 17.78 11.71
C PHE A 148 -11.32 17.44 13.07
N ARG A 149 -10.05 17.01 13.10
CA ARG A 149 -9.34 16.77 14.36
C ARG A 149 -9.23 18.02 15.24
N LYS A 150 -8.96 19.18 14.65
CA LYS A 150 -8.90 20.46 15.39
C LYS A 150 -10.25 20.85 15.99
N ARG A 151 -11.36 20.58 15.29
CA ARG A 151 -12.71 20.85 15.80
C ARG A 151 -13.09 19.90 16.94
N LEU A 152 -12.76 18.62 16.81
CA LEU A 152 -13.08 17.59 17.82
C LEU A 152 -12.21 17.68 19.08
N SER A 153 -10.99 18.23 18.99
CA SER A 153 -10.10 18.34 20.16
C SER A 153 -10.46 19.48 21.12
N GLY A 154 -11.47 20.31 20.80
CA GLY A 154 -12.05 21.31 21.71
C GLY A 154 -11.10 22.38 22.24
N LYS A 155 -9.83 22.42 21.80
CA LYS A 155 -8.85 23.38 22.31
C LYS A 155 -9.15 24.78 21.76
N PRO A 156 -9.51 25.76 22.61
CA PRO A 156 -9.72 27.12 22.16
C PRO A 156 -8.42 27.69 21.60
N GLN A 157 -8.54 28.47 20.52
CA GLN A 157 -7.42 29.24 19.99
C GLN A 157 -7.09 30.35 20.99
N LEU A 158 -6.04 30.17 21.79
CA LEU A 158 -5.34 31.31 22.36
C LEU A 158 -4.67 32.03 21.19
N ARG A 159 -5.28 33.14 20.78
CA ARG A 159 -4.70 34.11 19.85
C ARG A 159 -3.57 34.86 20.55
#